data_AF-X8IAS4-F1
#
_entry.id   AF-X8IAS4-F1
#
_cell.length_a   1.000
_cell.length_b   1.000
_cell.length_c   1.000
_cell.angle_alpha   90.00
_cell.angle_beta   90.00
_cell.angle_gamma   90.00
#
_symmetry.space_group_name_H-M   'P 1'
#
loop_
_entity.id
_entity.type
_entity.pdbx_description
1 polymer ?
#
loop_
_entity_poly.entity_id
_entity_poly.type
_entity_poly.pdbx_seq_one_letter_code
_entity_poly.pdbx_strand_id
1 'polypeptide(L)'
;MREYNFKASDNNGEMLMGLSFPFSFMGIAGLILILRLYLFPKIEFLDYVNNPYLEMLTIIFPALAITPYIMKIVKKYAIKNYHIYEDRDILKIENDSKIIELSYNAIRDVKLTKKGKGMAKCYKLIIKTNRKNLKFFVRTKENYFGGATENDFDNLENFYFFLKEKIEK
;
A
#
# COMPACT_ATOMS: atom_id res chain seq x y z
N MET A 1 4.76 -29.48 4.80
CA MET A 1 3.96 -28.41 4.18
C MET A 1 4.81 -27.15 4.24
N ARG A 2 5.15 -26.52 3.12
CA ARG A 2 5.91 -25.26 3.12
C ARG A 2 4.93 -24.12 3.29
N GLU A 3 5.21 -23.24 4.24
CA GLU A 3 4.37 -22.09 4.57
C GLU A 3 5.21 -20.81 4.55
N TYR A 4 4.63 -19.73 4.04
CA TYR A 4 5.28 -18.43 3.94
C TYR A 4 4.35 -17.36 4.50
N ASN A 5 4.88 -16.55 5.40
CA ASN A 5 4.16 -15.46 6.05
C ASN A 5 4.89 -14.15 5.79
N PHE A 6 4.24 -13.19 5.14
CA PHE A 6 4.83 -11.87 4.96
C PHE A 6 3.78 -10.76 4.84
N LYS A 7 4.15 -9.56 5.28
CA LYS A 7 3.39 -8.32 5.07
C LYS A 7 3.67 -7.73 3.71
N ALA A 8 2.61 -7.54 2.91
CA ALA A 8 2.71 -6.89 1.62
C ALA A 8 1.48 -6.04 1.30
N SER A 9 1.66 -5.13 0.35
CA SER A 9 0.58 -4.44 -0.37
C SER A 9 0.35 -5.13 -1.72
N ASP A 10 -0.91 -5.18 -2.19
CA ASP A 10 -1.23 -5.65 -3.54
C ASP A 10 -1.47 -4.47 -4.49
N ASN A 11 -1.82 -4.76 -5.76
CA ASN A 11 -2.11 -3.71 -6.75
C ASN A 11 -3.15 -2.69 -6.26
N ASN A 12 -4.18 -3.15 -5.53
CA ASN A 12 -5.24 -2.26 -5.04
C ASN A 12 -4.74 -1.46 -3.84
N GLY A 13 -3.96 -2.10 -2.95
CA GLY A 13 -3.28 -1.43 -1.84
C GLY A 13 -2.34 -0.31 -2.34
N GLU A 14 -1.54 -0.56 -3.37
CA GLU A 14 -0.65 0.45 -3.96
C GLU A 14 -1.43 1.61 -4.59
N MET A 15 -2.52 1.31 -5.31
CA MET A 15 -3.40 2.34 -5.88
C MET A 15 -4.03 3.19 -4.77
N LEU A 16 -4.51 2.54 -3.70
CA LEU A 16 -5.08 3.21 -2.54
C LEU A 16 -4.03 4.13 -1.89
N MET A 17 -2.82 3.65 -1.64
CA MET A 17 -1.74 4.48 -1.08
C MET A 17 -1.38 5.67 -1.98
N GLY A 18 -1.27 5.44 -3.30
CA GLY A 18 -0.89 6.47 -4.27
C GLY A 18 -1.93 7.57 -4.42
N LEU A 19 -3.22 7.23 -4.38
CA LEU A 19 -4.32 8.21 -4.45
C LEU A 19 -4.62 8.87 -3.11
N SER A 20 -4.49 8.13 -2.01
CA SER A 20 -4.86 8.62 -0.69
C SER A 20 -3.89 9.66 -0.16
N PHE A 21 -2.61 9.62 -0.55
CA PHE A 21 -1.65 10.62 -0.09
C PHE A 21 -2.01 12.05 -0.54
N PRO A 22 -2.16 12.36 -1.85
CA PRO A 22 -2.58 13.70 -2.28
C PRO A 22 -3.99 14.05 -1.76
N PHE A 23 -4.91 13.09 -1.71
CA PHE A 23 -6.25 13.32 -1.19
C PHE A 23 -6.26 13.67 0.31
N SER A 24 -5.42 13.00 1.10
CA SER A 24 -5.34 13.23 2.55
C SER A 24 -4.89 14.64 2.91
N PHE A 25 -4.16 15.33 2.02
CA PHE A 25 -3.80 16.72 2.24
C PHE A 25 -4.74 17.69 1.49
N MET A 26 -4.82 17.59 0.17
CA MET A 26 -5.58 18.52 -0.66
C MET A 26 -7.09 18.37 -0.47
N GLY A 27 -7.58 17.14 -0.34
CA GLY A 27 -9.00 16.86 -0.12
C GLY A 27 -9.45 17.39 1.24
N ILE A 28 -8.66 17.19 2.29
CA ILE A 28 -8.96 17.74 3.62
C ILE A 28 -8.92 19.27 3.60
N ALA A 29 -7.89 19.87 3.01
CA ALA A 29 -7.79 21.31 2.88
C ALA A 29 -9.00 21.91 2.14
N GLY A 30 -9.42 21.30 1.05
CA GLY A 30 -10.62 21.69 0.31
C GLY A 30 -11.91 21.55 1.12
N LEU A 31 -12.06 20.45 1.87
CA LEU A 31 -13.22 20.26 2.75
C LEU A 31 -13.27 21.31 3.87
N ILE A 32 -12.12 21.62 4.48
CA ILE A 32 -12.02 22.67 5.50
C ILE A 32 -12.41 24.03 4.91
N LEU A 33 -11.90 24.36 3.71
CA LEU A 33 -12.24 25.59 3.03
C LEU A 33 -13.76 25.69 2.76
N ILE A 34 -14.36 24.63 2.20
CA ILE A 34 -15.82 24.59 1.92
C ILE A 34 -16.63 24.78 3.20
N LEU A 35 -16.30 24.02 4.26
CA LEU A 35 -16.95 24.13 5.56
C LEU A 35 -16.82 25.55 6.12
N ARG A 36 -15.66 26.17 5.99
CA ARG A 36 -15.41 27.50 6.53
C ARG A 36 -16.16 28.58 5.75
N LEU A 37 -16.18 28.52 4.42
CA LEU A 37 -16.98 29.44 3.59
C LEU A 37 -18.48 29.29 3.88
N TYR A 38 -18.95 28.06 4.12
CA TYR A 38 -20.33 27.81 4.51
C TYR A 38 -20.69 28.38 5.89
N LEU A 39 -19.81 28.20 6.89
CA LEU A 39 -20.05 28.68 8.26
C LEU A 39 -19.80 30.18 8.44
N PHE A 40 -18.90 30.78 7.64
CA PHE A 40 -18.50 32.18 7.73
C PHE A 40 -18.61 32.87 6.36
N PRO A 41 -19.82 33.04 5.81
CA PRO A 41 -20.03 33.56 4.46
C PRO A 41 -19.58 35.02 4.27
N LYS A 42 -19.29 35.74 5.36
CA LYS A 42 -18.76 37.11 5.33
C LYS A 42 -17.26 37.18 4.99
N ILE A 43 -16.55 36.05 5.05
CA ILE A 43 -15.14 35.98 4.66
C ILE A 43 -15.11 35.46 3.23
N GLU A 44 -14.68 36.30 2.30
CA GLU A 44 -14.62 35.90 0.90
C GLU A 44 -13.40 35.03 0.63
N PHE A 45 -13.45 34.24 -0.45
CA PHE A 45 -12.31 33.45 -0.88
C PHE A 45 -11.06 34.32 -1.13
N LEU A 46 -11.25 35.52 -1.68
CA LEU A 46 -10.18 36.50 -1.90
C LEU A 46 -9.47 36.92 -0.61
N ASP A 47 -10.15 36.93 0.54
CA ASP A 47 -9.53 37.28 1.81
C ASP A 47 -8.48 36.26 2.25
N TYR A 48 -8.65 34.98 1.87
CA TYR A 48 -7.66 33.94 2.12
C TYR A 48 -6.43 34.11 1.23
N VAL A 49 -6.66 34.38 -0.05
CA VAL A 49 -5.58 34.63 -1.03
C VAL A 49 -4.76 35.86 -0.64
N ASN A 50 -5.43 36.89 -0.12
CA ASN A 50 -4.80 38.14 0.28
C ASN A 50 -4.21 38.11 1.70
N ASN A 51 -4.53 37.09 2.51
CA ASN A 51 -4.03 36.94 3.87
C ASN A 51 -3.44 35.53 4.10
N PRO A 52 -2.13 35.36 3.83
CA PRO A 52 -1.47 34.05 3.96
C PRO A 52 -1.46 33.52 5.39
N TYR A 53 -1.51 34.40 6.41
CA TYR A 53 -1.59 33.96 7.81
C TYR A 53 -2.95 33.33 8.12
N LEU A 54 -4.04 33.90 7.60
CA LEU A 54 -5.38 33.37 7.77
C LEU A 54 -5.51 32.01 7.08
N GLU A 55 -5.03 31.89 5.84
CA GLU A 55 -4.99 30.61 5.10
C GLU A 55 -4.18 29.56 5.85
N MET A 56 -2.97 29.93 6.31
CA MET A 56 -2.06 29.00 6.96
C MET A 56 -2.63 28.45 8.27
N LEU A 57 -3.20 29.31 9.13
CA LEU A 57 -3.72 28.90 10.44
C LEU A 57 -4.99 28.05 10.34
N THR A 58 -5.80 28.28 9.31
CA THR A 58 -7.18 27.76 9.31
C THR A 58 -7.41 26.64 8.31
N ILE A 59 -6.57 26.53 7.29
CA ILE A 59 -6.70 25.50 6.24
C ILE A 59 -5.46 24.61 6.28
N ILE A 60 -4.26 25.19 6.12
CA ILE A 60 -3.03 24.41 5.96
C ILE A 60 -2.67 23.65 7.23
N PHE A 61 -2.60 24.35 8.38
CA PHE A 61 -2.16 23.74 9.63
C PHE A 61 -3.11 22.62 10.11
N PRO A 62 -4.45 22.80 10.08
CA PRO A 62 -5.37 21.71 10.42
C PRO A 62 -5.29 20.55 9.41
N ALA A 63 -5.15 20.81 8.11
CA ALA A 63 -4.98 19.76 7.12
C ALA A 63 -3.70 18.95 7.36
N LEU A 64 -2.57 19.60 7.67
CA LEU A 64 -1.31 18.94 8.05
C LEU A 64 -1.46 18.11 9.33
N ALA A 65 -2.22 18.60 10.31
CA ALA A 65 -2.45 17.87 11.56
C ALA A 65 -3.29 16.59 11.35
N ILE A 66 -4.29 16.63 10.47
CA ILE A 66 -5.20 15.50 10.22
C ILE A 66 -4.58 14.47 9.26
N THR A 67 -3.76 14.93 8.29
CA THR A 67 -3.15 14.09 7.25
C THR A 67 -2.48 12.81 7.79
N PRO A 68 -1.60 12.86 8.83
CA PRO A 68 -0.98 11.67 9.42
C PRO A 68 -1.97 10.63 9.93
N TYR A 69 -3.11 11.05 10.48
CA TYR A 69 -4.13 10.15 11.00
C TYR A 69 -4.81 9.39 9.86
N ILE A 70 -5.20 10.08 8.79
CA ILE A 70 -5.76 9.44 7.59
C ILE A 70 -4.75 8.48 6.98
N MET A 71 -3.49 8.89 6.86
CA MET A 71 -2.44 8.06 6.30
C MET A 71 -2.19 6.79 7.10
N LYS A 72 -2.26 6.85 8.44
CA LYS A 72 -2.18 5.67 9.30
C LYS A 72 -3.33 4.69 9.04
N ILE A 73 -4.55 5.19 8.82
CA ILE A 73 -5.73 4.38 8.49
C ILE A 73 -5.54 3.72 7.12
N VAL A 74 -5.20 4.49 6.09
CA VAL A 74 -4.95 4.01 4.73
C VAL A 74 -3.90 2.90 4.72
N LYS A 75 -2.79 3.11 5.44
CA LYS A 75 -1.71 2.13 5.58
C LYS A 75 -2.21 0.80 6.14
N LYS A 76 -3.10 0.82 7.13
CA LYS A 76 -3.70 -0.39 7.72
C LYS A 76 -4.55 -1.18 6.72
N TYR A 77 -5.24 -0.50 5.80
CA TYR A 77 -6.06 -1.16 4.78
C TYR A 77 -5.25 -1.65 3.57
N ALA A 78 -4.17 -0.96 3.23
CA ALA A 78 -3.37 -1.27 2.06
C ALA A 78 -2.34 -2.38 2.33
N ILE A 79 -1.78 -2.46 3.55
CA ILE A 79 -0.84 -3.52 3.94
C ILE A 79 -1.62 -4.67 4.58
N LYS A 80 -1.43 -5.87 4.04
CA LYS A 80 -2.09 -7.09 4.52
C LYS A 80 -1.05 -8.12 4.93
N ASN A 81 -1.41 -8.95 5.90
CA ASN A 81 -0.64 -10.16 6.18
C ASN A 81 -1.03 -11.21 5.16
N TYR A 82 -0.04 -11.78 4.47
CA TYR A 82 -0.24 -12.90 3.58
C TYR A 82 0.24 -14.17 4.25
N HIS A 83 -0.64 -15.15 4.30
CA HIS A 83 -0.34 -16.52 4.68
C HIS A 83 -0.44 -17.37 3.41
N ILE A 84 0.67 -18.00 3.04
CA ILE A 84 0.76 -18.78 1.81
C ILE A 84 1.20 -20.19 2.15
N TYR A 85 0.48 -21.17 1.65
CA TYR A 85 0.78 -22.57 1.89
C TYR A 85 0.44 -23.42 0.67
N GLU A 86 1.13 -24.56 0.59
CA GLU A 86 0.90 -25.57 -0.44
C GLU A 86 -0.08 -26.62 0.08
N ASP A 87 -1.18 -26.82 -0.65
CA ASP A 87 -2.14 -27.90 -0.42
C ASP A 87 -2.20 -28.79 -1.67
N ARG A 88 -1.53 -29.95 -1.58
CA ARG A 88 -1.28 -30.86 -2.70
C ARG A 88 -0.51 -30.15 -3.83
N ASP A 89 -1.16 -29.87 -4.96
CA ASP A 89 -0.60 -29.21 -6.15
C ASP A 89 -1.20 -27.81 -6.40
N ILE A 90 -1.82 -27.24 -5.38
CA ILE A 90 -2.43 -25.91 -5.43
C ILE A 90 -1.76 -25.01 -4.40
N LEU A 91 -1.38 -23.82 -4.85
CA LEU A 91 -0.88 -22.76 -3.99
C LEU A 91 -2.06 -21.96 -3.45
N LYS A 92 -2.23 -21.96 -2.13
CA LYS A 92 -3.24 -21.14 -1.45
C LYS A 92 -2.59 -19.89 -0.90
N ILE A 93 -3.13 -18.74 -1.28
CA ILE A 93 -2.68 -17.41 -0.86
C ILE A 93 -3.82 -16.75 -0.12
N GLU A 94 -3.68 -16.63 1.18
CA GLU A 94 -4.69 -16.06 2.07
C GLU A 94 -4.24 -14.70 2.57
N ASN A 95 -5.20 -13.81 2.72
CA ASN A 95 -5.04 -12.60 3.52
C ASN A 95 -6.35 -12.31 4.27
N ASP A 96 -6.35 -11.27 5.10
CA ASP A 96 -7.47 -10.86 5.96
C ASP A 96 -8.82 -10.65 5.24
N SER A 97 -8.84 -10.62 3.90
CA SER A 97 -10.02 -10.30 3.09
C SER A 97 -10.38 -11.32 2.02
N LYS A 98 -9.45 -12.21 1.62
CA LYS A 98 -9.65 -13.12 0.48
C LYS A 98 -8.72 -14.32 0.55
N ILE A 99 -9.20 -15.43 0.00
CA ILE A 99 -8.42 -16.63 -0.30
C ILE A 99 -8.30 -16.72 -1.82
N ILE A 100 -7.08 -16.92 -2.31
CA ILE A 100 -6.78 -17.11 -3.73
C ILE A 100 -6.14 -18.48 -3.88
N GLU A 101 -6.78 -19.34 -4.67
CA GLU A 101 -6.23 -20.65 -5.05
C GLU A 101 -5.60 -20.54 -6.44
N LEU A 102 -4.35 -20.98 -6.55
CA LEU A 102 -3.58 -20.90 -7.78
C LEU A 102 -2.93 -22.25 -8.08
N SER A 103 -3.37 -22.90 -9.14
CA SER A 103 -2.67 -24.08 -9.67
C SER A 103 -1.32 -23.69 -10.24
N TYR A 104 -0.28 -24.49 -9.99
CA TYR A 104 1.07 -24.25 -10.53
C TYR A 104 1.09 -24.21 -12.06
N ASN A 105 0.27 -25.03 -12.73
CA ASN A 105 0.12 -25.03 -14.20
C ASN A 105 -0.42 -23.71 -14.77
N ALA A 106 -1.07 -22.89 -13.93
CA ALA A 106 -1.55 -21.58 -14.34
C ALA A 106 -0.47 -20.49 -14.25
N ILE A 107 0.67 -20.78 -13.61
CA ILE A 107 1.79 -19.84 -13.45
C ILE A 107 2.71 -19.96 -14.67
N ARG A 108 2.93 -18.83 -15.35
CA ARG A 108 3.80 -18.76 -16.53
C ARG A 108 5.23 -18.40 -16.18
N ASP A 109 5.38 -17.49 -15.21
CA ASP A 109 6.65 -16.86 -14.88
C ASP A 109 6.53 -16.14 -13.54
N VAL A 110 7.64 -15.97 -12.85
CA VAL A 110 7.72 -15.25 -11.59
C VAL A 110 8.93 -14.32 -11.63
N LYS A 111 8.71 -13.05 -11.27
CA LYS A 111 9.74 -12.02 -11.26
C LYS A 111 9.80 -11.33 -9.91
N LEU A 112 10.98 -11.35 -9.31
CA LEU A 112 11.32 -10.52 -8.15
C LEU A 112 12.14 -9.31 -8.58
N THR A 113 11.77 -8.12 -8.12
CA THR A 113 12.54 -6.88 -8.32
C THR A 113 12.84 -6.26 -6.97
N LYS A 114 14.13 -6.07 -6.69
CA LYS A 114 14.63 -5.44 -5.46
C LYS A 114 15.05 -4.00 -5.77
N LYS A 115 14.58 -3.02 -5.01
CA LYS A 115 14.93 -1.59 -5.19
C LYS A 115 15.22 -0.91 -3.85
N GLY A 116 16.07 0.11 -3.89
CA GLY A 116 16.37 0.99 -2.76
C GLY A 116 17.19 0.33 -1.64
N LYS A 117 17.48 1.13 -0.61
CA LYS A 117 18.15 0.72 0.64
C LYS A 117 17.52 1.48 1.82
N GLY A 118 17.65 0.96 3.04
CA GLY A 118 17.09 1.57 4.25
C GLY A 118 15.59 1.86 4.10
N MET A 119 15.17 3.09 4.37
CA MET A 119 13.77 3.54 4.28
C MET A 119 13.16 3.43 2.86
N ALA A 120 13.99 3.38 1.82
CA ALA A 120 13.55 3.23 0.44
C ALA A 120 13.55 1.77 -0.05
N LYS A 121 13.94 0.79 0.81
CA LYS A 121 13.98 -0.62 0.46
C LYS A 121 12.56 -1.13 0.16
N CYS A 122 12.41 -1.67 -1.05
CA CYS A 122 11.14 -2.13 -1.59
C CYS A 122 11.35 -3.33 -2.50
N TYR A 123 10.71 -4.46 -2.18
CA TYR A 123 10.70 -5.65 -3.03
C TYR A 123 9.35 -5.80 -3.69
N LYS A 124 9.38 -6.11 -4.98
CA LYS A 124 8.19 -6.34 -5.79
C LYS A 124 8.26 -7.74 -6.37
N LEU A 125 7.38 -8.61 -5.90
CA LEU A 125 7.15 -9.94 -6.46
C LEU A 125 5.98 -9.88 -7.44
N ILE A 126 6.15 -10.42 -8.64
CA ILE A 126 5.10 -10.56 -9.65
C ILE A 126 5.00 -12.03 -10.02
N ILE A 127 3.84 -12.63 -9.79
CA ILE A 127 3.49 -13.96 -10.29
C ILE A 127 2.64 -13.73 -11.54
N LYS A 128 3.17 -14.09 -12.71
CA LYS A 128 2.44 -14.00 -13.97
C LYS A 128 1.61 -15.27 -14.14
N THR A 129 0.31 -15.08 -14.36
CA THR A 129 -0.61 -16.20 -14.58
C THR A 129 -1.31 -16.06 -15.92
N ASN A 130 -2.00 -17.12 -16.36
CA ASN A 130 -2.81 -17.10 -17.59
C ASN A 130 -3.92 -16.02 -17.57
N ARG A 131 -4.39 -15.60 -16.39
CA ARG A 131 -5.54 -14.69 -16.24
C ARG A 131 -5.13 -13.30 -15.78
N LYS A 132 -4.58 -13.20 -14.58
CA LYS A 132 -4.24 -11.93 -13.93
C LYS A 132 -2.97 -12.08 -13.11
N ASN A 133 -2.06 -11.13 -13.29
CA ASN A 133 -0.82 -11.12 -12.54
C ASN A 133 -1.10 -10.77 -11.07
N LEU A 134 -0.56 -11.58 -10.16
CA LEU A 134 -0.52 -11.27 -8.74
C LEU A 134 0.74 -10.44 -8.48
N LYS A 135 0.61 -9.36 -7.73
CA LYS A 135 1.73 -8.49 -7.38
C LYS A 135 1.73 -8.26 -5.87
N PHE A 136 2.90 -8.40 -5.28
CA PHE A 136 3.15 -8.15 -3.86
C PHE A 136 4.26 -7.12 -3.73
N PHE A 137 4.01 -6.10 -2.93
CA PHE A 137 4.94 -5.02 -2.65
C PHE A 137 5.28 -5.04 -1.16
N VAL A 138 6.53 -5.34 -0.84
CA VAL A 138 7.06 -5.38 0.53
C VAL A 138 7.94 -4.16 0.72
N ARG A 139 7.60 -3.31 1.71
CA ARG A 139 8.30 -2.06 2.05
C ARG A 139 8.58 -2.03 3.53
N THR A 140 9.75 -1.53 3.91
CA THR A 140 10.17 -1.52 5.32
C THR A 140 9.22 -0.68 6.18
N LYS A 141 9.19 -0.98 7.47
CA LYS A 141 8.36 -0.25 8.46
C LYS A 141 8.70 1.25 8.55
N GLU A 142 9.95 1.63 8.28
CA GLU A 142 10.41 3.02 8.28
C GLU A 142 9.87 3.79 7.06
N ASN A 143 9.45 3.09 6.01
CA ASN A 143 8.77 3.72 4.89
C ASN A 143 7.37 4.18 5.35
N TYR A 144 7.01 5.40 4.98
CA TYR A 144 5.68 5.96 5.28
C TYR A 144 4.55 5.06 4.79
N PHE A 145 4.75 4.41 3.64
CA PHE A 145 3.84 3.47 2.98
C PHE A 145 4.20 1.99 3.22
N GLY A 146 5.10 1.68 4.15
CA GLY A 146 5.57 0.31 4.41
C GLY A 146 5.40 -0.14 5.84
N GLY A 147 5.37 -1.45 6.07
CA GLY A 147 5.05 -2.03 7.38
C GLY A 147 5.72 -3.38 7.59
N ALA A 148 6.65 -3.73 6.72
CA ALA A 148 7.34 -5.00 6.71
C ALA A 148 8.63 -4.92 7.55
N THR A 149 8.93 -6.04 8.19
CA THR A 149 10.17 -6.34 8.90
C THR A 149 11.16 -7.03 7.96
N GLU A 150 12.42 -7.16 8.36
CA GLU A 150 13.41 -7.91 7.57
C GLU A 150 12.98 -9.36 7.31
N ASN A 151 12.34 -10.01 8.30
CA ASN A 151 11.79 -11.35 8.15
C ASN A 151 10.72 -11.45 7.04
N ASP A 152 9.91 -10.41 6.84
CA ASP A 152 8.93 -10.37 5.75
C ASP A 152 9.62 -10.32 4.37
N PHE A 153 10.78 -9.64 4.27
CA PHE A 153 11.58 -9.63 3.05
C PHE A 153 12.19 -11.01 2.78
N ASP A 154 12.78 -11.62 3.80
CA ASP A 154 13.40 -12.95 3.70
C ASP A 154 12.35 -14.02 3.30
N ASN A 155 11.17 -13.98 3.92
CA ASN A 155 10.07 -14.88 3.57
C ASN A 155 9.55 -14.67 2.14
N LEU A 156 9.47 -13.43 1.66
CA LEU A 156 9.11 -13.14 0.26
C LEU A 156 10.18 -13.70 -0.71
N GLU A 157 11.46 -13.58 -0.36
CA GLU A 157 12.56 -14.13 -1.17
C GLU A 157 12.53 -15.66 -1.21
N ASN A 158 12.39 -16.31 -0.06
CA ASN A 158 12.28 -17.76 0.04
C ASN A 158 11.07 -18.27 -0.76
N PHE A 159 9.95 -17.55 -0.70
CA PHE A 159 8.77 -17.85 -1.50
C PHE A 159 9.02 -17.69 -3.00
N TYR A 160 9.73 -16.64 -3.42
CA TYR A 160 10.13 -16.45 -4.81
C TYR A 160 10.97 -17.62 -5.34
N PHE A 161 12.02 -18.01 -4.61
CA PHE A 161 12.89 -19.11 -5.01
C PHE A 161 12.14 -20.44 -5.10
N PHE A 162 11.24 -20.70 -4.15
CA PHE A 162 10.37 -21.86 -4.19
C PHE A 162 9.50 -21.91 -5.45
N LEU A 163 8.82 -20.81 -5.79
CA LEU A 163 8.01 -20.77 -7.00
C LEU A 163 8.86 -20.97 -8.26
N LYS A 164 10.06 -20.38 -8.28
CA LYS A 164 10.99 -20.53 -9.40
C LYS A 164 11.38 -21.99 -9.62
N GLU A 165 11.72 -22.69 -8.54
CA GLU A 165 12.06 -24.13 -8.58
C GLU A 165 10.89 -24.99 -9.08
N LYS A 166 9.64 -24.65 -8.69
CA LYS A 166 8.43 -25.38 -9.07
C LYS A 166 8.04 -25.21 -10.54
N ILE A 167 8.37 -24.08 -11.16
CA ILE A 167 8.00 -23.79 -12.56
C ILE A 167 9.07 -24.28 -13.53
N GLU A 168 10.32 -24.43 -13.07
CA GLU A 168 11.42 -24.95 -13.89
C GLU A 168 11.47 -26.50 -13.93
N LYS A 169 10.71 -27.17 -13.07
CA LYS A 169 10.50 -28.62 -13.05
C LYS A 169 9.32 -29.01 -13.94
#